data_AF-A0A1V3RCF6-F1
#
_entry.id   AF-A0A1V3RCF6-F1
#
_cell.length_a   1.000
_cell.length_b   1.000
_cell.length_c   1.000
_cell.angle_alpha   90.00
_cell.angle_beta   90.00
_cell.angle_gamma   90.00
#
_symmetry.space_group_name_H-M   'P 1'
#
loop_
_entity.id
_entity.type
_entity.pdbx_description
1 polymer ?
#
loop_
_entity_poly.entity_id
_entity_poly.type
_entity_poly.pdbx_seq_one_letter_code
_entity_poly.pdbx_strand_id
1 'polypeptide(L)'
;MQANIEILNIPNFYSSYYLLGFYRTHKLVYKPELKFEKFNNRGFIVFRYGGKIGVIDNHDPVGVNQELYDYADLYFATNKLLDQNSYNQKKVRPLFPHYPVNIIPLYLRLFGFDLIRKLTPKDLAREIYVMRSRPVYTNEGDRYQHGNYVFFSGSTWKKEPWANQIRAEFIRACKQHPGIEFEGGFIPRSDGNNFGYDEELNKVKYPPKKFSELSAKSLVSLNNPAVLGAVSWRLAEYWNFSAFVLSFPFAIDLPVLPEDKEQIHFISDSIEYTTVLNKALENPDYHKKVSLGGKAYFDQFCTPEAQAKYVIELLSKEV
;
A
#
# COMPACT_ATOMS: atom_id res chain seq x y z
N MET A 1 32.63 -7.67 -0.98
CA MET A 1 31.91 -6.47 -1.46
C MET A 1 30.46 -6.87 -1.67
N GLN A 2 29.51 -6.20 -1.02
CA GLN A 2 28.09 -6.43 -1.27
C GLN A 2 27.80 -5.99 -2.72
N ALA A 3 27.10 -6.83 -3.50
CA ALA A 3 26.84 -6.52 -4.89
C ALA A 3 25.96 -5.25 -5.00
N ASN A 4 26.21 -4.44 -6.02
CA ASN A 4 25.36 -3.28 -6.28
C ASN A 4 24.01 -3.75 -6.83
N ILE A 5 22.96 -2.96 -6.58
CA ILE A 5 21.68 -3.11 -7.28
C ILE A 5 21.70 -2.17 -8.48
N GLU A 6 21.56 -2.74 -9.67
CA GLU A 6 21.46 -1.98 -10.91
C GLU A 6 19.99 -1.77 -11.26
N ILE A 7 19.55 -0.52 -11.36
CA ILE A 7 18.19 -0.18 -11.80
C ILE A 7 18.21 -0.02 -13.32
N LEU A 8 17.34 -0.75 -14.04
CA LEU A 8 17.39 -0.90 -15.50
C LEU A 8 16.31 -0.09 -16.24
N ASN A 9 15.34 0.48 -15.52
CA ASN A 9 14.32 1.40 -16.05
C ASN A 9 14.08 2.58 -15.07
N ILE A 10 13.40 3.62 -15.52
CA ILE A 10 12.93 4.71 -14.67
C ILE A 10 11.52 4.34 -14.17
N PRO A 11 11.31 3.94 -12.92
CA PRO A 11 9.98 3.66 -12.40
C PRO A 11 9.20 4.96 -12.12
N ASN A 12 7.88 4.85 -11.98
CA ASN A 12 7.03 5.95 -11.50
C ASN A 12 6.94 5.99 -9.96
N PHE A 13 6.20 6.97 -9.44
CA PHE A 13 6.07 7.27 -8.02
C PHE A 13 5.49 6.11 -7.18
N TYR A 14 4.76 5.15 -7.75
CA TYR A 14 4.24 3.99 -6.99
C TYR A 14 5.38 3.13 -6.45
N SER A 15 6.49 3.08 -7.16
CA SER A 15 7.66 2.28 -6.81
C SER A 15 8.63 2.96 -5.83
N SER A 16 8.29 4.16 -5.35
CA SER A 16 9.16 4.98 -4.49
C SER A 16 9.59 4.27 -3.20
N TYR A 17 8.70 3.46 -2.61
CA TYR A 17 8.98 2.72 -1.37
C TYR A 17 10.10 1.69 -1.54
N TYR A 18 10.06 0.92 -2.62
CA TYR A 18 11.07 -0.09 -2.93
C TYR A 18 12.40 0.54 -3.34
N LEU A 19 12.38 1.62 -4.12
CA LEU A 19 13.59 2.38 -4.43
C LEU A 19 14.28 2.91 -3.16
N LEU A 20 13.50 3.39 -2.19
CA LEU A 20 14.03 3.80 -0.89
C LEU A 20 14.67 2.61 -0.15
N GLY A 21 13.99 1.46 -0.11
CA GLY A 21 14.50 0.25 0.51
C GLY A 21 15.81 -0.22 -0.10
N PHE A 22 15.89 -0.29 -1.42
CA PHE A 22 17.13 -0.63 -2.12
C PHE A 22 18.25 0.38 -1.85
N TYR A 23 17.95 1.68 -1.85
CA TYR A 23 18.91 2.73 -1.55
C TYR A 23 19.50 2.64 -0.14
N ARG A 24 18.68 2.25 0.84
CA ARG A 24 19.11 2.16 2.25
C ARG A 24 19.86 0.87 2.56
N THR A 25 19.65 -0.19 1.77
CA THR A 25 20.27 -1.49 2.00
C THR A 25 21.51 -1.74 1.12
N HIS A 26 21.57 -1.12 -0.06
CA HIS A 26 22.62 -1.37 -1.05
C HIS A 26 22.98 -0.08 -1.81
N LYS A 27 24.16 -0.09 -2.44
CA LYS A 27 24.50 0.95 -3.40
C LYS A 27 23.66 0.78 -4.67
N LEU A 28 22.81 1.77 -4.96
CA LEU A 28 22.06 1.84 -6.21
C LEU A 28 22.88 2.48 -7.33
N VAL A 29 22.79 1.90 -8.52
CA VAL A 29 23.32 2.47 -9.76
C VAL A 29 22.27 2.36 -10.85
N TYR A 30 22.02 3.43 -11.60
CA TYR A 30 21.16 3.36 -12.77
C TYR A 30 21.98 2.91 -13.99
N LYS A 31 21.57 1.81 -14.62
CA LYS A 31 22.17 1.24 -15.83
C LYS A 31 21.05 0.86 -16.81
N PRO A 32 20.48 1.83 -17.53
CA PRO A 32 19.34 1.55 -18.40
C PRO A 32 19.70 0.59 -19.53
N GLU A 33 18.75 -0.26 -19.90
CA GLU A 33 18.86 -1.11 -21.07
C GLU A 33 17.73 -0.84 -22.05
N LEU A 34 18.06 -0.82 -23.34
CA LEU A 34 17.13 -0.44 -24.41
C LEU A 34 15.82 -1.24 -24.36
N LYS A 35 15.90 -2.55 -24.09
CA LYS A 35 14.74 -3.44 -23.98
C LYS A 35 13.76 -3.04 -22.88
N PHE A 36 14.22 -2.35 -21.83
CA PHE A 36 13.38 -1.93 -20.71
C PHE A 36 12.88 -0.48 -20.82
N GLU A 37 13.32 0.29 -21.82
CA GLU A 37 12.96 1.71 -21.93
C GLU A 37 11.46 1.96 -22.08
N LYS A 38 10.73 1.05 -22.73
CA LYS A 38 9.27 1.15 -22.86
C LYS A 38 8.52 1.03 -21.54
N PHE A 39 9.18 0.53 -20.49
CA PHE A 39 8.65 0.44 -19.13
C PHE A 39 9.05 1.66 -18.27
N ASN A 40 9.67 2.69 -18.86
CA ASN A 40 9.92 3.96 -18.16
C ASN A 40 8.59 4.63 -17.79
N ASN A 41 8.58 5.27 -16.62
CA ASN A 41 7.42 5.93 -16.02
C ASN A 41 6.18 5.02 -15.86
N ARG A 42 6.42 3.72 -15.68
CA ARG A 42 5.41 2.73 -15.32
C ARG A 42 5.62 2.25 -13.88
N GLY A 43 4.62 1.57 -13.33
CA GLY A 43 4.66 0.97 -12.00
C GLY A 43 5.57 -0.26 -11.90
N PHE A 44 6.68 -0.31 -12.64
CA PHE A 44 7.62 -1.43 -12.62
C PHE A 44 8.99 -0.94 -12.16
N ILE A 45 9.65 -1.70 -11.29
CA ILE A 45 11.10 -1.63 -11.13
C ILE A 45 11.69 -2.87 -11.76
N VAL A 46 12.49 -2.69 -12.80
CA VAL A 46 13.35 -3.74 -13.35
C VAL A 46 14.75 -3.49 -12.79
N PHE A 47 15.30 -4.50 -12.10
CA PHE A 47 16.60 -4.38 -11.46
C PHE A 47 17.44 -5.63 -11.66
N ARG A 48 18.76 -5.48 -11.55
CA ARG A 48 19.72 -6.58 -11.53
C ARG A 48 20.48 -6.62 -10.22
N TYR A 49 20.64 -7.83 -9.67
CA TYR A 49 21.47 -8.12 -8.52
C TYR A 49 22.12 -9.49 -8.67
N GLY A 50 23.44 -9.59 -8.49
CA GLY A 50 24.17 -10.86 -8.61
C GLY A 50 24.04 -11.53 -9.98
N GLY A 51 23.89 -10.75 -11.06
CA GLY A 51 23.69 -11.24 -12.43
C GLY A 51 22.24 -11.60 -12.77
N LYS A 52 21.34 -11.68 -11.78
CA LYS A 52 19.92 -12.03 -11.96
C LYS A 52 19.05 -10.78 -12.08
N ILE A 53 17.96 -10.90 -12.83
CA ILE A 53 16.97 -9.85 -13.06
C ILE A 53 15.75 -10.09 -12.17
N GLY A 54 15.43 -9.09 -11.35
CA GLY A 54 14.17 -9.02 -10.62
C GLY A 54 13.24 -7.96 -11.21
N VAL A 55 11.93 -8.21 -11.13
CA VAL A 55 10.89 -7.23 -11.48
C VAL A 55 9.99 -7.02 -10.27
N ILE A 56 9.79 -5.79 -9.84
CA ILE A 56 8.73 -5.41 -8.89
C ILE A 56 7.59 -4.76 -9.67
N ASP A 57 6.40 -5.33 -9.54
CA ASP A 57 5.17 -4.91 -10.20
C ASP A 57 4.19 -4.25 -9.22
N ASN A 58 4.08 -2.93 -9.36
CA ASN A 58 3.15 -2.05 -8.65
C ASN A 58 1.95 -1.66 -9.51
N HIS A 59 1.70 -2.36 -10.62
CA HIS A 59 0.44 -2.18 -11.33
C HIS A 59 -0.69 -2.84 -10.53
N ASP A 60 -1.74 -2.07 -10.22
CA ASP A 60 -2.98 -2.60 -9.63
C ASP A 60 -3.45 -3.81 -10.44
N PRO A 61 -4.10 -4.81 -9.81
CA PRO A 61 -4.03 -6.19 -10.27
C PRO A 61 -4.64 -6.37 -11.66
N VAL A 62 -3.79 -6.29 -12.67
CA VAL A 62 -4.09 -6.51 -14.10
C VAL A 62 -3.52 -7.85 -14.58
N GLY A 63 -2.87 -8.60 -13.68
CA GLY A 63 -2.12 -9.81 -14.00
C GLY A 63 -0.66 -9.53 -14.34
N VAL A 64 0.09 -10.60 -14.57
CA VAL A 64 1.53 -10.54 -14.87
C VAL A 64 1.78 -9.91 -16.23
N ASN A 65 2.72 -8.96 -16.30
CA ASN A 65 3.27 -8.53 -17.59
C ASN A 65 4.18 -9.64 -18.14
N GLN A 66 3.68 -10.38 -19.14
CA GLN A 66 4.38 -11.58 -19.62
C GLN A 66 5.78 -11.27 -20.16
N GLU A 67 5.95 -10.15 -20.86
CA GLU A 67 7.26 -9.80 -21.41
C GLU A 67 8.30 -9.55 -20.30
N LEU A 68 7.94 -8.80 -19.25
CA LEU A 68 8.82 -8.60 -18.11
C LEU A 68 9.07 -9.90 -17.34
N TYR A 69 8.07 -10.76 -17.23
CA TYR A 69 8.20 -12.08 -16.61
C TYR A 69 9.19 -12.99 -17.36
N ASP A 70 9.16 -12.96 -18.69
CA ASP A 70 10.06 -13.77 -19.51
C ASP A 70 11.53 -13.33 -19.33
N TYR A 71 11.77 -12.02 -19.17
CA TYR A 71 13.10 -11.49 -18.85
C TYR A 71 13.56 -11.71 -17.41
N ALA A 72 12.63 -11.87 -16.47
CA ALA A 72 12.93 -11.92 -15.04
C ALA A 72 13.32 -13.32 -14.59
N ASP A 73 14.25 -13.39 -13.63
CA ASP A 73 14.48 -14.59 -12.83
C ASP A 73 13.41 -14.70 -11.73
N LEU A 74 13.02 -13.58 -11.12
CA LEU A 74 11.87 -13.49 -10.21
C LEU A 74 11.00 -12.26 -10.49
N TYR A 75 9.69 -12.45 -10.36
CA TYR A 75 8.67 -11.43 -10.58
C TYR A 75 7.87 -11.22 -9.29
N PHE A 76 7.95 -10.03 -8.71
CA PHE A 76 7.33 -9.69 -7.44
C PHE A 76 6.07 -8.86 -7.67
N ALA A 77 4.90 -9.38 -7.28
CA ALA A 77 3.61 -8.73 -7.49
C ALA A 77 3.03 -8.21 -6.17
N THR A 78 2.58 -6.96 -6.14
CA THR A 78 2.09 -6.30 -4.92
C THR A 78 0.66 -6.62 -4.53
N ASN A 79 -0.20 -6.92 -5.50
CA ASN A 79 -1.56 -7.40 -5.28
C ASN A 79 -1.74 -8.73 -6.02
N LYS A 80 -1.02 -9.75 -5.57
CA LYS A 80 -1.06 -11.09 -6.15
C LYS A 80 -2.41 -11.77 -5.82
N LEU A 81 -3.45 -11.46 -6.58
CA LEU A 81 -4.79 -12.02 -6.40
C LEU A 81 -4.79 -13.55 -6.45
N LEU A 82 -5.54 -14.17 -5.54
CA LEU A 82 -5.64 -15.62 -5.40
C LEU A 82 -6.37 -16.28 -6.58
N ASP A 83 -7.33 -15.57 -7.18
CA ASP A 83 -8.18 -16.06 -8.26
C ASP A 83 -7.66 -15.72 -9.67
N GLN A 84 -6.52 -15.02 -9.77
CA GLN A 84 -5.95 -14.60 -11.03
C GLN A 84 -4.87 -15.58 -11.52
N ASN A 85 -5.19 -16.36 -12.55
CA ASN A 85 -4.35 -17.44 -13.07
C ASN A 85 -2.94 -17.01 -13.48
N SER A 86 -2.76 -15.79 -14.00
CA SER A 86 -1.43 -15.31 -14.41
C SER A 86 -0.45 -15.21 -13.25
N TYR A 87 -0.92 -15.09 -12.00
CA TYR A 87 -0.08 -15.05 -10.81
C TYR A 87 0.36 -16.42 -10.29
N ASN A 88 -0.18 -17.53 -10.82
CA ASN A 88 0.21 -18.88 -10.44
C ASN A 88 1.51 -19.34 -11.13
N GLN A 89 2.10 -18.48 -11.95
CA GLN A 89 3.36 -18.75 -12.63
C GLN A 89 4.53 -18.93 -11.66
N LYS A 90 5.43 -19.87 -11.95
CA LYS A 90 6.48 -20.35 -11.04
C LYS A 90 7.38 -19.23 -10.47
N LYS A 91 7.70 -18.19 -11.25
CA LYS A 91 8.62 -17.11 -10.81
C LYS A 91 7.91 -15.99 -10.04
N VAL A 92 6.57 -16.04 -9.93
CA VAL A 92 5.79 -14.98 -9.30
C VAL A 92 5.84 -15.15 -7.79
N ARG A 93 6.19 -14.07 -7.08
CA ARG A 93 6.22 -14.01 -5.61
C ARG A 93 5.35 -12.83 -5.14
N PRO A 94 4.62 -12.96 -4.04
CA PRO A 94 3.91 -11.83 -3.45
C PRO A 94 4.90 -10.87 -2.77
N LEU A 95 4.43 -9.65 -2.51
CA LEU A 95 5.10 -8.62 -1.70
C LEU A 95 4.25 -8.27 -0.48
N PHE A 96 4.88 -7.64 0.49
CA PHE A 96 4.18 -7.14 1.66
C PHE A 96 3.48 -5.80 1.35
N PRO A 97 2.46 -5.40 2.14
CA PRO A 97 1.83 -4.09 2.01
C PRO A 97 2.86 -2.95 2.10
N HIS A 98 2.66 -1.92 1.30
CA HIS A 98 3.54 -0.75 1.19
C HIS A 98 2.75 0.49 0.79
N TYR A 99 3.40 1.65 0.78
CA TYR A 99 2.79 2.91 0.33
C TYR A 99 3.80 3.84 -0.35
N PRO A 100 3.39 4.66 -1.33
CA PRO A 100 4.29 5.63 -1.97
C PRO A 100 4.82 6.69 -0.99
N VAL A 101 6.12 6.99 -1.07
CA VAL A 101 6.82 7.93 -0.19
C VAL A 101 7.60 8.97 -0.98
N ASN A 102 7.86 10.12 -0.36
CA ASN A 102 8.64 11.17 -0.99
C ASN A 102 10.13 10.82 -1.04
N ILE A 103 10.64 10.56 -2.25
CA ILE A 103 12.06 10.25 -2.51
C ILE A 103 12.69 11.20 -3.53
N ILE A 104 12.15 12.41 -3.72
CA ILE A 104 12.61 13.34 -4.77
C ILE A 104 14.15 13.50 -4.82
N PRO A 105 14.86 13.72 -3.69
CA PRO A 105 16.32 13.86 -3.74
C PRO A 105 17.02 12.60 -4.27
N LEU A 106 16.56 11.42 -3.87
CA LEU A 106 17.07 10.13 -4.38
C LEU A 106 16.75 9.96 -5.86
N TYR A 107 15.51 10.23 -6.26
CA TYR A 107 15.03 10.06 -7.63
C TYR A 107 15.82 10.93 -8.61
N LEU A 108 16.01 12.22 -8.27
CA LEU A 108 16.81 13.15 -9.07
C LEU A 108 18.29 12.73 -9.12
N ARG A 109 18.86 12.27 -7.99
CA ARG A 109 20.26 11.83 -7.93
C ARG A 109 20.50 10.55 -8.74
N LEU A 110 19.57 9.60 -8.69
CA LEU A 110 19.73 8.29 -9.31
C LEU A 110 19.58 8.35 -10.83
N PHE A 111 18.61 9.11 -11.32
CA PHE A 111 18.27 9.17 -12.75
C PHE A 111 18.80 10.41 -13.46
N GLY A 112 19.08 11.50 -12.74
CA GLY A 112 19.75 12.68 -13.28
C GLY A 112 19.14 13.22 -14.59
N PHE A 113 20.00 13.50 -15.57
CA PHE A 113 19.60 14.02 -16.88
C PHE A 113 18.75 13.04 -17.71
N ASP A 114 18.78 11.73 -17.41
CA ASP A 114 17.93 10.77 -18.11
C ASP A 114 16.44 11.00 -17.82
N LEU A 115 16.08 11.65 -16.72
CA LEU A 115 14.68 12.06 -16.47
C LEU A 115 14.17 13.00 -17.56
N ILE A 116 14.99 13.98 -17.96
CA ILE A 116 14.61 14.96 -18.98
C ILE A 116 14.67 14.33 -20.37
N ARG A 117 15.64 13.42 -20.59
CA ARG A 117 15.83 12.77 -21.89
C ARG A 117 14.77 11.70 -22.19
N LYS A 118 14.30 10.97 -21.18
CA LYS A 118 13.44 9.79 -21.35
C LYS A 118 11.98 10.01 -20.95
N LEU A 119 11.66 11.05 -20.19
CA LEU A 119 10.28 11.37 -19.80
C LEU A 119 9.80 12.64 -20.49
N THR A 120 8.48 12.72 -20.73
CA THR A 120 7.88 13.98 -21.18
C THR A 120 7.91 15.02 -20.04
N PRO A 121 7.96 16.33 -20.34
CA PRO A 121 7.91 17.36 -19.30
C PRO A 121 6.67 17.26 -18.41
N LYS A 122 5.52 16.89 -19.00
CA LYS A 122 4.26 16.68 -18.27
C LYS A 122 4.36 15.52 -17.30
N ASP A 123 4.94 14.40 -17.73
CA ASP A 123 5.14 13.24 -16.87
C ASP A 123 6.09 13.55 -15.73
N LEU A 124 7.25 14.14 -16.01
CA LEU A 124 8.22 14.52 -14.97
C LEU A 124 7.60 15.48 -13.95
N ALA A 125 6.86 16.49 -14.40
CA ALA A 125 6.15 17.41 -13.51
C ALA A 125 5.13 16.69 -12.63
N ARG A 126 4.39 15.72 -13.19
CA ARG A 126 3.44 14.89 -12.43
C ARG A 126 4.15 14.03 -11.40
N GLU A 127 5.25 13.37 -11.75
CA GLU A 127 6.02 12.52 -10.83
C GLU A 127 6.53 13.33 -9.62
N ILE A 128 7.10 14.52 -9.87
CA ILE A 128 7.57 15.43 -8.82
C ILE A 128 6.40 15.95 -7.97
N TYR A 129 5.30 16.36 -8.60
CA TYR A 129 4.12 16.85 -7.88
C TYR A 129 3.54 15.77 -6.95
N VAL A 130 3.34 14.55 -7.47
CA VAL A 130 2.77 13.46 -6.68
C VAL A 130 3.73 13.07 -5.56
N MET A 131 5.02 12.84 -5.83
CA MET A 131 5.99 12.51 -4.77
C MET A 131 6.07 13.60 -3.70
N ARG A 132 6.01 14.89 -4.07
CA ARG A 132 6.02 16.01 -3.11
C ARG A 132 4.79 16.00 -2.19
N SER A 133 3.65 15.51 -2.69
CA SER A 133 2.41 15.38 -1.91
C SER A 133 2.40 14.20 -0.93
N ARG A 134 3.36 13.28 -1.06
CA ARG A 134 3.51 12.10 -0.18
C ARG A 134 4.32 12.44 1.07
N PRO A 135 4.10 11.73 2.18
CA PRO A 135 4.96 11.85 3.34
C PRO A 135 6.39 11.39 3.03
N VAL A 136 7.37 11.99 3.70
CA VAL A 136 8.70 11.39 3.83
C VAL A 136 8.56 10.17 4.73
N TYR A 137 9.18 9.06 4.34
CA TYR A 137 9.11 7.84 5.14
C TYR A 137 9.82 8.02 6.49
N THR A 138 9.09 7.71 7.55
CA THR A 138 9.60 7.53 8.91
C THR A 138 9.10 6.17 9.41
N ASN A 139 9.97 5.38 10.02
CA ASN A 139 9.50 4.27 10.83
C ASN A 139 9.03 4.87 12.16
N GLU A 140 7.71 4.89 12.37
CA GLU A 140 7.15 5.50 13.56
C GLU A 140 7.43 4.59 14.76
N GLY A 141 7.57 5.18 15.95
CA GLY A 141 7.61 4.38 17.18
C GLY A 141 6.24 3.80 17.51
N ASP A 142 6.12 3.22 18.70
CA ASP A 142 4.81 2.88 19.25
C ASP A 142 3.98 4.15 19.46
N ARG A 143 2.98 4.33 18.60
CA ARG A 143 2.06 5.47 18.63
C ARG A 143 0.66 5.08 19.09
N TYR A 144 0.59 3.95 19.80
CA TYR A 144 -0.64 3.41 20.36
C TYR A 144 -1.45 4.47 21.09
N GLN A 145 -2.71 4.61 20.68
CA GLN A 145 -3.71 5.47 21.31
C GLN A 145 -5.01 4.69 21.40
N HIS A 146 -5.73 4.91 22.49
CA HIS A 146 -7.08 4.39 22.70
C HIS A 146 -8.01 5.55 23.02
N GLY A 147 -9.17 5.56 22.38
CA GLY A 147 -10.15 6.62 22.47
C GLY A 147 -11.39 6.24 21.67
N ASN A 148 -12.34 7.16 21.56
CA ASN A 148 -13.62 6.95 20.89
C ASN A 148 -13.68 7.52 19.46
N TYR A 149 -12.62 8.17 19.01
CA TYR A 149 -12.58 8.83 17.70
C TYR A 149 -12.42 7.81 16.57
N VAL A 150 -13.18 7.93 15.49
CA VAL A 150 -13.01 7.13 14.27
C VAL A 150 -13.03 8.03 13.05
N PHE A 151 -11.97 7.96 12.26
CA PHE A 151 -11.88 8.62 10.96
C PHE A 151 -11.95 7.63 9.80
N PHE A 152 -12.78 7.95 8.81
CA PHE A 152 -12.77 7.27 7.52
C PHE A 152 -13.04 8.25 6.39
N SER A 153 -12.25 8.18 5.31
CA SER A 153 -12.63 8.84 4.06
C SER A 153 -12.20 8.04 2.84
N GLY A 154 -13.05 8.00 1.82
CA GLY A 154 -12.76 7.23 0.61
C GLY A 154 -13.58 7.68 -0.58
N SER A 155 -13.13 7.32 -1.77
CA SER A 155 -13.91 7.52 -3.00
C SER A 155 -14.89 6.38 -3.21
N THR A 156 -16.03 6.67 -3.83
CA THR A 156 -16.92 5.66 -4.40
C THR A 156 -16.48 5.25 -5.82
N TRP A 157 -16.60 3.98 -6.16
CA TRP A 157 -16.11 3.40 -7.41
C TRP A 157 -17.25 2.79 -8.23
N LYS A 158 -17.38 3.23 -9.49
CA LYS A 158 -18.45 2.76 -10.40
C LYS A 158 -18.47 1.23 -10.61
N LYS A 159 -17.28 0.62 -10.65
CA LYS A 159 -17.11 -0.81 -10.95
C LYS A 159 -16.98 -1.70 -9.71
N GLU A 160 -17.06 -1.13 -8.50
CA GLU A 160 -16.85 -1.86 -7.24
C GLU A 160 -18.02 -1.62 -6.28
N PRO A 161 -19.26 -2.03 -6.64
CA PRO A 161 -20.45 -1.76 -5.83
C PRO A 161 -20.33 -2.37 -4.42
N TRP A 162 -19.76 -3.58 -4.32
CA TRP A 162 -19.53 -4.26 -3.05
C TRP A 162 -18.58 -3.49 -2.13
N ALA A 163 -17.46 -2.96 -2.67
CA ALA A 163 -16.54 -2.14 -1.88
C ALA A 163 -17.19 -0.83 -1.41
N ASN A 164 -18.07 -0.23 -2.22
CA ASN A 164 -18.82 0.95 -1.80
C ASN A 164 -19.82 0.59 -0.68
N GLN A 165 -20.53 -0.53 -0.80
CA GLN A 165 -21.50 -0.98 0.18
C GLN A 165 -20.83 -1.18 1.55
N ILE A 166 -19.75 -1.94 1.62
CA ILE A 166 -19.00 -2.22 2.85
C ILE A 166 -18.49 -0.94 3.53
N ARG A 167 -18.02 0.03 2.74
CA ARG A 167 -17.59 1.34 3.25
C ARG A 167 -18.76 2.16 3.78
N ALA A 168 -19.90 2.16 3.07
CA ALA A 168 -21.11 2.86 3.49
C ALA A 168 -21.65 2.29 4.80
N GLU A 169 -21.69 0.96 4.93
CA GLU A 169 -22.13 0.25 6.13
C GLU A 169 -21.20 0.56 7.32
N PHE A 170 -19.88 0.65 7.11
CA PHE A 170 -18.96 1.08 8.15
C PHE A 170 -19.22 2.53 8.59
N ILE A 171 -19.42 3.44 7.64
CA ILE A 171 -19.76 4.85 7.93
C ILE A 171 -21.05 4.92 8.74
N ARG A 172 -22.10 4.18 8.34
CA ARG A 172 -23.39 4.14 9.05
C ARG A 172 -23.24 3.58 10.45
N ALA A 173 -22.52 2.47 10.62
CA ALA A 173 -22.25 1.87 11.91
C ALA A 173 -21.55 2.86 12.85
N CYS A 174 -20.53 3.58 12.36
CA CYS A 174 -19.83 4.59 13.16
C CYS A 174 -20.73 5.78 13.52
N LYS A 175 -21.53 6.29 12.57
CA LYS A 175 -22.46 7.42 12.80
C LYS A 175 -23.58 7.09 13.79
N GLN A 176 -24.05 5.85 13.79
CA GLN A 176 -25.15 5.40 14.65
C GLN A 176 -24.69 4.99 16.06
N HIS A 177 -23.39 4.76 16.25
CA HIS A 177 -22.85 4.27 17.50
C HIS A 177 -22.74 5.40 18.55
N PRO A 178 -23.45 5.33 19.70
CA PRO A 178 -23.54 6.45 20.65
C PRO A 178 -22.21 6.77 21.35
N GLY A 179 -21.31 5.79 21.44
CA GLY A 179 -20.00 5.94 22.04
C GLY A 179 -18.87 6.32 21.09
N ILE A 180 -19.12 6.58 19.80
CA ILE A 180 -18.07 6.88 18.80
C ILE A 180 -18.20 8.32 18.28
N GLU A 181 -17.06 9.00 18.20
CA GLU A 181 -16.93 10.29 17.53
C GLU A 181 -16.45 10.09 16.09
N PHE A 182 -17.39 10.06 15.15
CA PHE A 182 -17.07 9.80 13.74
C PHE A 182 -16.76 11.07 12.94
N GLU A 183 -15.65 11.06 12.20
CA GLU A 183 -15.27 12.08 11.23
C GLU A 183 -15.04 11.48 9.83
N GLY A 184 -15.61 12.11 8.81
CA GLY A 184 -15.36 11.79 7.41
C GLY A 184 -16.58 11.28 6.66
N GLY A 185 -16.38 10.29 5.78
CA GLY A 185 -17.35 9.82 4.80
C GLY A 185 -16.79 9.75 3.37
N PHE A 186 -17.67 9.49 2.41
CA PHE A 186 -17.30 9.43 1.00
C PHE A 186 -16.94 10.80 0.43
N ILE A 187 -15.92 10.82 -0.43
CA ILE A 187 -15.55 12.02 -1.19
C ILE A 187 -16.59 12.21 -2.31
N PRO A 188 -17.30 13.36 -2.35
CA PRO A 188 -18.25 13.65 -3.43
C PRO A 188 -17.59 13.57 -4.79
N ARG A 189 -18.24 12.91 -5.73
CA ARG A 189 -17.73 12.80 -7.09
C ARG A 189 -17.91 14.11 -7.85
N SER A 190 -16.97 14.41 -8.74
CA SER A 190 -17.03 15.60 -9.58
C SER A 190 -18.20 15.60 -10.57
N ASP A 191 -18.72 14.41 -10.91
CA ASP A 191 -19.88 14.24 -11.80
C ASP A 191 -21.22 14.19 -11.03
N GLY A 192 -21.19 14.35 -9.69
CA GLY A 192 -22.39 14.33 -8.84
C GLY A 192 -23.06 12.96 -8.68
N ASN A 193 -22.63 11.92 -9.40
CA ASN A 193 -23.26 10.60 -9.33
C ASN A 193 -22.66 9.77 -8.19
N ASN A 194 -23.09 10.03 -6.95
CA ASN A 194 -22.59 9.33 -5.76
C ASN A 194 -23.16 7.92 -5.56
N PHE A 195 -23.82 7.35 -6.57
CA PHE A 195 -24.38 6.00 -6.56
C PHE A 195 -25.36 5.72 -5.39
N GLY A 196 -26.08 6.74 -4.92
CA GLY A 196 -27.04 6.63 -3.83
C GLY A 196 -26.45 6.70 -2.42
N TYR A 197 -25.18 7.10 -2.28
CA TYR A 197 -24.50 7.25 -0.98
C TYR A 197 -24.42 8.71 -0.50
N ASP A 198 -25.44 9.51 -0.80
CA ASP A 198 -25.44 10.96 -0.52
C ASP A 198 -25.44 11.27 0.98
N GLU A 199 -26.02 10.40 1.81
CA GLU A 199 -26.05 10.54 3.27
C GLU A 199 -24.69 10.20 3.92
N GLU A 200 -23.83 9.46 3.22
CA GLU A 200 -22.50 9.06 3.67
C GLU A 200 -21.40 9.99 3.19
N LEU A 201 -21.71 11.06 2.45
CA LEU A 201 -20.72 12.01 1.95
C LEU A 201 -20.04 12.77 3.09
N ASN A 202 -18.75 13.03 2.90
CA ASN A 202 -18.01 13.98 3.71
C ASN A 202 -18.26 15.42 3.23
N LYS A 203 -18.07 16.37 4.14
CA LYS A 203 -18.16 17.82 3.84
C LYS A 203 -16.80 18.47 3.60
N VAL A 204 -15.71 17.72 3.87
CA VAL A 204 -14.34 18.22 3.91
C VAL A 204 -13.46 17.37 3.00
N LYS A 205 -12.61 18.01 2.20
CA LYS A 205 -11.55 17.33 1.47
C LYS A 205 -10.30 17.24 2.34
N TYR A 206 -9.81 16.03 2.57
CA TYR A 206 -8.64 15.79 3.42
C TYR A 206 -7.37 15.63 2.57
N PRO A 207 -6.37 16.51 2.70
CA PRO A 207 -5.06 16.30 2.09
C PRO A 207 -4.40 15.01 2.62
N PRO A 208 -3.50 14.34 1.86
CA PRO A 208 -2.89 13.07 2.27
C PRO A 208 -2.24 13.10 3.66
N LYS A 209 -1.56 14.19 4.02
CA LYS A 209 -0.95 14.36 5.35
C LYS A 209 -2.02 14.37 6.45
N LYS A 210 -3.06 15.20 6.29
CA LYS A 210 -4.16 15.31 7.27
C LYS A 210 -4.93 13.99 7.40
N PHE A 211 -5.17 13.31 6.29
CA PHE A 211 -5.77 11.97 6.29
C PHE A 211 -4.99 11.02 7.20
N SER A 212 -3.67 10.97 7.02
CA SER A 212 -2.78 10.06 7.77
C SER A 212 -2.76 10.43 9.27
N GLU A 213 -2.74 11.72 9.59
CA GLU A 213 -2.83 12.22 10.97
C GLU A 213 -4.14 11.83 11.67
N LEU A 214 -5.27 11.86 10.95
CA LEU A 214 -6.57 11.48 11.52
C LEU A 214 -6.70 9.96 11.63
N SER A 215 -6.29 9.20 10.62
CA SER A 215 -6.26 7.73 10.67
C SER A 215 -5.41 7.21 11.83
N ALA A 216 -4.28 7.84 12.14
CA ALA A 216 -3.43 7.46 13.26
C ALA A 216 -4.09 7.66 14.64
N LYS A 217 -5.16 8.45 14.73
CA LYS A 217 -5.93 8.67 15.96
C LYS A 217 -7.17 7.77 16.06
N SER A 218 -7.55 7.10 14.96
CA SER A 218 -8.76 6.30 14.91
C SER A 218 -8.67 5.12 15.87
N LEU A 219 -9.74 4.90 16.64
CA LEU A 219 -9.99 3.68 17.39
C LEU A 219 -9.94 2.46 16.46
N VAL A 220 -10.55 2.54 15.28
CA VAL A 220 -10.51 1.47 14.27
C VAL A 220 -10.24 2.07 12.90
N SER A 221 -9.22 1.54 12.23
CA SER A 221 -8.93 1.82 10.83
C SER A 221 -9.44 0.68 9.95
N LEU A 222 -10.44 0.98 9.11
CA LEU A 222 -10.95 0.03 8.14
C LEU A 222 -9.95 -0.11 6.97
N ASN A 223 -9.31 -1.27 6.86
CA ASN A 223 -8.70 -1.72 5.62
C ASN A 223 -9.75 -2.49 4.82
N ASN A 224 -10.46 -1.78 3.94
CA ASN A 224 -11.37 -2.45 3.03
C ASN A 224 -10.62 -2.78 1.72
N PRO A 225 -10.93 -3.91 1.07
CA PRO A 225 -10.43 -4.19 -0.27
C PRO A 225 -10.68 -3.00 -1.21
N ALA A 226 -9.64 -2.60 -1.91
CA ALA A 226 -9.64 -1.55 -2.91
C ALA A 226 -10.19 -2.10 -4.24
N VAL A 227 -9.93 -1.38 -5.33
CA VAL A 227 -10.34 -1.78 -6.69
C VAL A 227 -9.78 -3.17 -7.01
N LEU A 228 -10.61 -4.05 -7.61
CA LEU A 228 -10.22 -5.40 -8.02
C LEU A 228 -9.61 -6.28 -6.91
N GLY A 229 -10.13 -6.21 -5.68
CA GLY A 229 -9.69 -7.09 -4.58
C GLY A 229 -8.30 -6.78 -4.01
N ALA A 230 -7.63 -5.72 -4.49
CA ALA A 230 -6.36 -5.25 -3.97
C ALA A 230 -6.45 -4.82 -2.50
N VAL A 231 -5.35 -4.90 -1.75
CA VAL A 231 -5.27 -4.24 -0.45
C VAL A 231 -4.94 -2.75 -0.64
N SER A 232 -5.51 -1.91 0.21
CA SER A 232 -5.21 -0.48 0.18
C SER A 232 -3.76 -0.24 0.62
N TRP A 233 -3.05 0.68 -0.05
CA TRP A 233 -1.73 1.15 0.44
C TRP A 233 -1.80 1.72 1.86
N ARG A 234 -2.99 2.16 2.30
CA ARG A 234 -3.21 2.65 3.67
C ARG A 234 -3.00 1.58 4.72
N LEU A 235 -3.11 0.29 4.39
CA LEU A 235 -2.89 -0.80 5.34
C LEU A 235 -1.51 -0.71 6.01
N ALA A 236 -0.47 -0.52 5.20
CA ALA A 236 0.89 -0.38 5.70
C ALA A 236 1.09 0.91 6.50
N GLU A 237 0.42 2.01 6.13
CA GLU A 237 0.44 3.23 6.94
C GLU A 237 -0.25 3.04 8.30
N TYR A 238 -1.41 2.36 8.34
CA TYR A 238 -2.14 2.08 9.58
C TYR A 238 -1.29 1.28 10.56
N TRP A 239 -0.64 0.22 10.08
CA TRP A 239 0.25 -0.56 10.93
C TRP A 239 1.48 0.21 11.38
N ASN A 240 2.11 1.03 10.52
CA ASN A 240 3.22 1.89 10.92
C ASN A 240 2.80 2.84 12.06
N PHE A 241 1.58 3.35 12.06
CA PHE A 241 1.06 4.20 13.13
C PHE A 241 0.56 3.44 14.38
N SER A 242 0.73 2.11 14.45
CA SER A 242 0.16 1.30 15.54
C SER A 242 -1.37 1.43 15.62
N ALA A 243 -2.06 1.54 14.49
CA ALA A 243 -3.52 1.60 14.46
C ALA A 243 -4.13 0.19 14.52
N PHE A 244 -5.28 0.07 15.18
CA PHE A 244 -6.10 -1.14 15.10
C PHE A 244 -6.69 -1.26 13.70
N VAL A 245 -6.37 -2.35 13.00
CA VAL A 245 -6.88 -2.58 11.64
C VAL A 245 -8.04 -3.57 11.68
N LEU A 246 -9.18 -3.15 11.13
CA LEU A 246 -10.31 -3.99 10.81
C LEU A 246 -10.33 -4.26 9.31
N SER A 247 -10.47 -5.52 8.90
CA SER A 247 -10.43 -5.89 7.49
C SER A 247 -11.36 -7.05 7.18
N PHE A 248 -11.73 -7.17 5.91
CA PHE A 248 -12.19 -8.45 5.36
C PHE A 248 -10.98 -9.33 5.03
N PRO A 249 -11.12 -10.66 4.94
CA PRO A 249 -10.05 -11.54 4.46
C PRO A 249 -9.46 -11.03 3.15
N PHE A 250 -8.14 -11.12 3.02
CA PHE A 250 -7.46 -10.66 1.81
C PHE A 250 -7.80 -11.56 0.62
N ALA A 251 -8.14 -10.95 -0.52
CA ALA A 251 -8.24 -11.64 -1.81
C ALA A 251 -6.86 -11.80 -2.49
N ILE A 252 -5.80 -11.27 -1.87
CA ILE A 252 -4.42 -11.37 -2.33
C ILE A 252 -3.62 -12.32 -1.45
N ASP A 253 -2.57 -12.86 -2.04
CA ASP A 253 -1.51 -13.60 -1.38
C ASP A 253 -0.48 -12.65 -0.77
N LEU A 254 0.09 -13.02 0.39
CA LEU A 254 1.19 -12.32 1.06
C LEU A 254 2.26 -13.35 1.45
N PRO A 255 3.55 -12.96 1.52
CA PRO A 255 4.60 -13.92 1.89
C PRO A 255 4.40 -14.55 3.28
N VAL A 256 3.85 -13.76 4.21
CA VAL A 256 3.35 -14.20 5.52
C VAL A 256 2.01 -13.50 5.69
N LEU A 257 0.97 -14.19 6.16
CA LEU A 257 -0.32 -13.56 6.45
C LEU A 257 -0.34 -13.05 7.90
N PRO A 258 -0.97 -11.89 8.18
CA PRO A 258 -1.22 -11.46 9.54
C PRO A 258 -2.26 -12.37 10.21
N GLU A 259 -2.07 -12.66 11.49
CA GLU A 259 -2.94 -13.51 12.31
C GLU A 259 -4.15 -12.73 12.84
N ASP A 260 -5.33 -13.34 12.72
CA ASP A 260 -6.60 -12.79 13.20
C ASP A 260 -6.56 -12.56 14.72
N LYS A 261 -7.04 -11.39 15.16
CA LYS A 261 -7.09 -10.93 16.56
C LYS A 261 -5.72 -10.80 17.25
N GLU A 262 -4.63 -10.95 16.50
CA GLU A 262 -3.26 -10.71 16.96
C GLU A 262 -2.67 -9.48 16.28
N GLN A 263 -2.67 -9.42 14.94
CA GLN A 263 -2.08 -8.31 14.16
C GLN A 263 -3.11 -7.53 13.33
N ILE A 264 -4.31 -8.10 13.19
CA ILE A 264 -5.44 -7.54 12.45
C ILE A 264 -6.74 -8.18 12.98
N HIS A 265 -7.88 -7.50 12.87
CA HIS A 265 -9.19 -8.12 13.11
C HIS A 265 -9.86 -8.39 11.77
N PHE A 266 -10.12 -9.66 11.46
CA PHE A 266 -10.88 -10.04 10.28
C PHE A 266 -12.36 -10.22 10.59
N ILE A 267 -13.22 -9.67 9.72
CA ILE A 267 -14.67 -9.91 9.70
C ILE A 267 -15.07 -10.52 8.35
N SER A 268 -16.12 -11.33 8.35
CA SER A 268 -16.64 -11.93 7.13
C SER A 268 -17.85 -11.18 6.58
N ASP A 269 -18.53 -10.42 7.44
CA ASP A 269 -19.74 -9.68 7.10
C ASP A 269 -19.77 -8.29 7.77
N SER A 270 -20.34 -7.29 7.10
CA SER A 270 -20.45 -5.93 7.61
C SER A 270 -21.42 -5.79 8.79
N ILE A 271 -22.32 -6.76 9.00
CA ILE A 271 -23.17 -6.84 10.20
C ILE A 271 -22.31 -6.90 11.48
N GLU A 272 -21.07 -7.38 11.39
CA GLU A 272 -20.15 -7.50 12.53
C GLU A 272 -19.57 -6.15 12.99
N TYR A 273 -19.71 -5.06 12.21
CA TYR A 273 -19.08 -3.78 12.53
C TYR A 273 -19.42 -3.27 13.93
N THR A 274 -20.69 -3.27 14.32
CA THR A 274 -21.12 -2.79 15.64
C THR A 274 -20.49 -3.61 16.76
N THR A 275 -20.42 -4.93 16.60
CA THR A 275 -19.78 -5.84 17.57
C THR A 275 -18.30 -5.54 17.72
N VAL A 276 -17.58 -5.32 16.61
CA VAL A 276 -16.15 -4.99 16.63
C VAL A 276 -15.91 -3.61 17.23
N LEU A 277 -16.71 -2.60 16.88
CA LEU A 277 -16.61 -1.25 17.43
C LEU A 277 -16.80 -1.25 18.96
N ASN A 278 -17.84 -1.92 19.46
CA ASN A 278 -18.06 -2.09 20.90
C ASN A 278 -16.86 -2.76 21.57
N LYS A 279 -16.39 -3.88 21.02
CA LYS A 279 -15.26 -4.62 21.59
C LYS A 279 -13.98 -3.79 21.62
N ALA A 280 -13.68 -3.05 20.56
CA ALA A 280 -12.51 -2.17 20.49
C ALA A 280 -12.60 -1.01 21.50
N LEU A 281 -13.80 -0.45 21.68
CA LEU A 281 -14.04 0.65 22.61
C LEU A 281 -14.00 0.20 24.08
N GLU A 282 -14.64 -0.92 24.41
CA GLU A 282 -14.83 -1.40 25.78
C GLU A 282 -13.64 -2.21 26.30
N ASN A 283 -12.78 -2.73 25.42
CA ASN A 283 -11.64 -3.56 25.80
C ASN A 283 -10.31 -2.97 25.31
N PRO A 284 -9.70 -2.03 26.07
CA PRO A 284 -8.42 -1.42 25.73
C PRO A 284 -7.29 -2.42 25.56
N ASP A 285 -7.24 -3.50 26.36
CA ASP A 285 -6.18 -4.51 26.27
C ASP A 285 -6.26 -5.28 24.95
N TYR A 286 -7.47 -5.64 24.53
CA TYR A 286 -7.70 -6.27 23.23
C TYR A 286 -7.32 -5.33 22.08
N HIS A 287 -7.73 -4.07 22.16
CA HIS A 287 -7.38 -3.06 21.16
C HIS A 287 -5.87 -2.84 21.07
N LYS A 288 -5.19 -2.75 22.22
CA LYS A 288 -3.74 -2.63 22.33
C LYS A 288 -3.01 -3.81 21.70
N LYS A 289 -3.47 -5.02 22.00
CA LYS A 289 -2.91 -6.26 21.45
C LYS A 289 -2.90 -6.24 19.93
N VAL A 290 -4.06 -6.01 19.30
CA VAL A 290 -4.18 -5.98 17.83
C VAL A 290 -3.37 -4.84 17.22
N SER A 291 -3.42 -3.66 17.83
CA SER A 291 -2.71 -2.46 17.35
C SER A 291 -1.19 -2.63 17.34
N LEU A 292 -0.64 -3.08 18.47
CA LEU A 292 0.80 -3.31 18.61
C LEU A 292 1.26 -4.55 17.85
N GLY A 293 0.42 -5.59 17.74
CA GLY A 293 0.70 -6.74 16.88
C GLY A 293 0.83 -6.33 15.41
N GLY A 294 -0.07 -5.47 14.91
CA GLY A 294 0.03 -4.89 13.58
C GLY A 294 1.30 -4.07 13.37
N LYS A 295 1.69 -3.26 14.36
CA LYS A 295 2.97 -2.52 14.34
C LYS A 295 4.18 -3.45 14.27
N ALA A 296 4.21 -4.50 15.09
CA ALA A 296 5.27 -5.49 15.09
C ALA A 296 5.38 -6.21 13.74
N TYR A 297 4.24 -6.55 13.13
CA TYR A 297 4.18 -7.11 11.78
C TYR A 297 4.78 -6.14 10.75
N PHE A 298 4.44 -4.85 10.83
CA PHE A 298 5.00 -3.84 9.93
C PHE A 298 6.52 -3.69 10.08
N ASP A 299 7.02 -3.61 11.31
CA ASP A 299 8.45 -3.49 11.59
C ASP A 299 9.25 -4.68 11.07
N GLN A 300 8.68 -5.87 11.21
CA GLN A 300 9.31 -7.11 10.80
C GLN A 300 9.33 -7.27 9.27
N PHE A 301 8.25 -6.91 8.58
CA PHE A 301 8.05 -7.32 7.18
C PHE A 301 7.85 -6.17 6.19
N CYS A 302 7.25 -5.06 6.62
CA CYS A 302 6.72 -4.05 5.70
C CYS A 302 7.62 -2.80 5.54
N THR A 303 8.65 -2.61 6.36
CA THR A 303 9.59 -1.48 6.22
C THR A 303 10.31 -1.50 4.85
N PRO A 304 10.76 -0.37 4.30
CA PRO A 304 11.48 -0.34 3.03
C PRO A 304 12.68 -1.30 3.03
N GLU A 305 13.43 -1.32 4.12
CA GLU A 305 14.61 -2.15 4.33
C GLU A 305 14.25 -3.65 4.42
N ALA A 306 13.18 -4.00 5.16
CA ALA A 306 12.71 -5.39 5.26
C ALA A 306 12.26 -5.93 3.91
N GLN A 307 11.50 -5.14 3.13
CA GLN A 307 11.04 -5.56 1.81
C GLN A 307 12.20 -5.66 0.80
N ALA A 308 13.14 -4.72 0.83
CA ALA A 308 14.35 -4.81 0.02
C ALA A 308 15.15 -6.07 0.34
N LYS A 309 15.33 -6.38 1.63
CA LYS A 309 16.02 -7.59 2.09
C LYS A 309 15.30 -8.85 1.61
N TYR A 310 13.98 -8.95 1.79
CA TYR A 310 13.16 -10.06 1.30
C TYR A 310 13.34 -10.31 -0.20
N VAL A 311 13.21 -9.26 -1.01
CA VAL A 311 13.35 -9.33 -2.47
C VAL A 311 14.74 -9.82 -2.88
N ILE A 312 15.80 -9.24 -2.29
CA ILE A 312 17.18 -9.57 -2.64
C ILE A 312 17.58 -10.96 -2.17
N GLU A 313 17.14 -11.38 -0.98
CA GLU A 313 17.41 -12.72 -0.48
C GLU A 313 16.76 -13.81 -1.34
N LEU A 314 15.50 -13.62 -1.75
CA LEU A 314 14.83 -14.57 -2.64
C LEU A 314 15.51 -14.65 -4.00
N LEU A 315 15.84 -13.50 -4.61
CA LEU A 315 16.54 -13.47 -5.89
C LEU A 315 17.92 -14.16 -5.80
N SER A 316 18.60 -14.05 -4.67
CA SER A 316 19.89 -14.68 -4.44
C SER A 316 19.81 -16.19 -4.25
N LYS A 317 18.76 -16.69 -3.58
CA LYS A 317 18.61 -18.10 -3.18
C LYS A 317 18.15 -19.04 -4.30
N GLU A 318 17.36 -18.58 -5.27
CA GLU A 318 16.86 -19.47 -6.33
C GLU A 318 17.96 -19.81 -7.34
N VAL A 319 18.55 -21.01 -7.25
CA VAL A 319 19.44 -21.61 -8.26
C VAL A 319 18.64 -22.49 -9.20
#